data_AF-A0A9E4MPL3-F1
#
_entry.id   AF-A0A9E4MPL3-F1
#
_cell.length_a   1.000
_cell.length_b   1.000
_cell.length_c   1.000
_cell.angle_alpha   90.00
_cell.angle_beta   90.00
_cell.angle_gamma   90.00
#
_symmetry.space_group_name_H-M   'P 1'
#
loop_
_entity.id
_entity.type
_entity.pdbx_description
1 polymer ?
#
loop_
_entity_poly.entity_id
_entity_poly.type
_entity_poly.pdbx_seq_one_letter_code
_entity_poly.pdbx_strand_id
1 'polypeptide(L)'
;MNLRKLIIICLFFLCFFTGNSATAGQLYERVAEFPHWESKPILNEAEGDLIYPKWMAGEWQVTSTLVEMVAPTPEIVTPGFESNRQYLNKPITFNVRFYPAKNKLINVNFPFPQSLKVLNNSARKTDNIVGDRALNGFNIAKAVLGEKAVLSVKVDPKNPNRQITFFNNDNQLLSTVTRRGSETPSFDEFVSTEIVQQIFQSETSIYLNEVETTTAYQAKFNAKYPKKVDKITANQITAIYLSPQDPDYFQAENKPVSLYRYQLKLQPIKTVKN
;
A
#
# COMPACT_ATOMS: atom_id res chain seq x y z
N MET A 1 23.12 -7.70 -0.43
CA MET A 1 22.21 -8.39 0.53
C MET A 1 21.69 -9.66 -0.14
N ASN A 2 21.75 -10.83 0.49
CA ASN A 2 21.39 -12.10 -0.17
C ASN A 2 19.90 -12.16 -0.55
N LEU A 3 19.58 -12.81 -1.67
CA LEU A 3 18.23 -12.90 -2.28
C LEU A 3 17.12 -13.32 -1.29
N ARG A 4 17.42 -14.22 -0.34
CA ARG A 4 16.49 -14.60 0.74
C ARG A 4 15.97 -13.44 1.60
N LYS A 5 16.74 -12.35 1.76
CA LYS A 5 16.30 -11.14 2.47
C LYS A 5 15.60 -10.13 1.58
N LEU A 6 15.75 -10.22 0.25
CA LEU A 6 15.06 -9.35 -0.70
C LEU A 6 13.55 -9.59 -0.68
N ILE A 7 13.12 -10.85 -0.77
CA ILE A 7 11.70 -11.15 -1.03
C ILE A 7 10.81 -10.87 0.20
N ILE A 8 11.42 -10.70 1.38
CA ILE A 8 10.78 -10.20 2.62
C ILE A 8 10.36 -8.71 2.47
N ILE A 9 11.07 -7.95 1.64
CA ILE A 9 10.83 -6.51 1.38
C ILE A 9 9.57 -6.31 0.52
N CYS A 10 9.31 -7.23 -0.41
CA CYS A 10 8.25 -7.10 -1.42
C CYS A 10 6.84 -7.00 -0.81
N LEU A 11 6.61 -7.58 0.36
CA LEU A 11 5.29 -7.78 0.96
C LEU A 11 4.63 -6.54 1.58
N PHE A 12 5.37 -5.43 1.71
CA PHE A 12 5.02 -4.40 2.69
C PHE A 12 4.98 -2.96 2.16
N PHE A 13 5.04 -2.77 0.84
CA PHE A 13 5.08 -1.44 0.24
C PHE A 13 3.79 -1.02 -0.48
N LEU A 14 3.11 -0.06 0.17
CA LEU A 14 2.19 0.95 -0.39
C LEU A 14 0.76 0.54 -0.70
N CYS A 15 -0.13 1.48 -0.36
CA CYS A 15 -1.42 1.73 -0.99
C CYS A 15 -1.55 3.27 -1.18
N PHE A 16 -2.41 3.80 -2.10
CA PHE A 16 -3.30 5.00 -2.02
C PHE A 16 -3.78 5.69 -3.41
N PHE A 17 -5.00 5.95 -4.10
CA PHE A 17 -6.53 5.67 -4.42
C PHE A 17 -6.64 6.21 -5.88
N THR A 18 -7.56 5.76 -6.76
CA THR A 18 -8.93 6.30 -6.93
C THR A 18 -9.97 5.24 -7.32
N GLY A 19 -11.22 5.42 -6.88
CA GLY A 19 -12.39 4.67 -7.32
C GLY A 19 -13.68 5.38 -6.87
N ASN A 20 -14.73 5.37 -7.70
CA ASN A 20 -16.04 5.93 -7.32
C ASN A 20 -16.75 5.00 -6.33
N SER A 21 -17.61 5.56 -5.47
CA SER A 21 -18.40 4.80 -4.51
C SER A 21 -19.46 3.92 -5.21
N ALA A 22 -19.06 2.71 -5.57
CA ALA A 22 -19.99 1.62 -5.85
C ALA A 22 -20.57 1.08 -4.53
N THR A 23 -21.84 0.65 -4.59
CA THR A 23 -22.38 -0.37 -3.67
C THR A 23 -21.49 -1.61 -3.74
N ALA A 24 -21.30 -2.30 -2.60
CA ALA A 24 -20.42 -3.47 -2.41
C ALA A 24 -20.14 -4.26 -3.71
N GLY A 25 -18.89 -4.22 -4.19
CA GLY A 25 -18.56 -4.66 -5.54
C GLY A 25 -17.31 -5.55 -5.60
N GLN A 26 -16.65 -5.51 -6.76
CA GLN A 26 -15.56 -6.40 -7.14
C GLN A 26 -14.43 -6.49 -6.11
N LEU A 27 -14.11 -5.40 -5.40
CA LEU A 27 -13.04 -5.43 -4.39
C LEU A 27 -13.50 -6.02 -3.06
N TYR A 28 -14.76 -5.85 -2.68
CA TYR A 28 -15.34 -6.55 -1.52
C TYR A 28 -15.44 -8.05 -1.78
N GLU A 29 -15.98 -8.44 -2.94
CA GLU A 29 -16.07 -9.84 -3.40
C GLU A 29 -14.69 -10.50 -3.43
N ARG A 30 -13.69 -9.84 -4.01
CA ARG A 30 -12.31 -10.32 -4.06
C ARG A 30 -11.70 -10.59 -2.67
N VAL A 31 -12.06 -9.84 -1.64
CA VAL A 31 -11.60 -10.11 -0.26
C VAL A 31 -12.29 -11.34 0.34
N ALA A 32 -13.50 -11.67 -0.10
CA ALA A 32 -14.23 -12.89 0.28
C ALA A 32 -13.79 -14.12 -0.53
N GLU A 33 -13.36 -13.97 -1.79
CA GLU A 33 -12.85 -15.04 -2.66
C GLU A 33 -11.53 -15.67 -2.19
N PHE A 34 -10.81 -15.06 -1.25
CA PHE A 34 -9.54 -15.57 -0.75
C PHE A 34 -9.66 -17.03 -0.24
N PRO A 35 -8.76 -17.96 -0.62
CA PRO A 35 -7.52 -17.77 -1.40
C PRO A 35 -7.66 -18.03 -2.92
N HIS A 36 -8.88 -18.16 -3.46
CA HIS A 36 -9.15 -18.60 -4.83
C HIS A 36 -9.05 -17.47 -5.87
N TRP A 37 -7.91 -16.77 -5.90
CA TRP A 37 -7.68 -15.65 -6.82
C TRP A 37 -7.12 -16.12 -8.17
N GLU A 38 -7.99 -16.35 -9.15
CA GLU A 38 -7.59 -16.83 -10.48
C GLU A 38 -6.97 -15.75 -11.40
N SER A 39 -6.96 -14.48 -11.00
CA SER A 39 -6.34 -13.38 -11.77
C SER A 39 -6.16 -12.11 -10.94
N LYS A 40 -5.52 -11.08 -11.53
CA LYS A 40 -5.51 -9.69 -11.04
C LYS A 40 -6.87 -9.02 -11.25
N PRO A 41 -7.31 -8.12 -10.36
CA PRO A 41 -8.58 -7.42 -10.52
C PRO A 41 -8.54 -6.42 -11.67
N ILE A 42 -9.72 -6.13 -12.23
CA ILE A 42 -9.88 -5.07 -13.23
C ILE A 42 -9.84 -3.73 -12.48
N LEU A 43 -8.90 -2.86 -12.85
CA LEU A 43 -8.57 -1.63 -12.14
C LEU A 43 -8.17 -0.53 -13.11
N ASN A 44 -8.42 0.72 -12.71
CA ASN A 44 -7.95 1.89 -13.45
C ASN A 44 -6.44 2.08 -13.27
N GLU A 45 -5.82 2.81 -14.20
CA GLU A 45 -4.44 3.28 -14.04
C GLU A 45 -4.30 4.21 -12.82
N ALA A 46 -3.11 4.23 -12.23
CA ALA A 46 -2.87 5.00 -11.02
C ALA A 46 -2.69 6.50 -11.32
N GLU A 47 -3.67 7.30 -10.93
CA GLU A 47 -3.58 8.76 -10.82
C GLU A 47 -3.76 9.22 -9.36
N GLY A 48 -3.01 10.23 -8.90
CA GLY A 48 -3.20 10.84 -7.57
C GLY A 48 -2.74 10.00 -6.37
N ASP A 49 -3.47 10.11 -5.24
CA ASP A 49 -3.20 9.52 -3.90
C ASP A 49 -4.54 9.01 -3.30
N LEU A 50 -4.59 8.06 -2.30
CA LEU A 50 -5.89 7.40 -1.88
C LEU A 50 -6.60 8.42 -1.07
N ILE A 51 -7.56 9.06 -1.70
CA ILE A 51 -8.85 9.41 -1.14
C ILE A 51 -9.73 7.98 -0.86
N TYR A 52 -9.16 8.02 0.48
CA TYR A 52 -9.38 7.49 1.89
C TYR A 52 -10.60 8.19 2.55
N PRO A 53 -11.38 7.52 3.42
CA PRO A 53 -12.52 8.16 4.09
C PRO A 53 -12.07 9.15 5.19
N LYS A 54 -12.91 10.15 5.50
CA LYS A 54 -12.60 11.17 6.53
C LYS A 54 -12.28 10.58 7.91
N TRP A 55 -12.82 9.40 8.22
CA TRP A 55 -12.60 8.71 9.49
C TRP A 55 -11.20 8.07 9.64
N MET A 56 -10.43 7.96 8.55
CA MET A 56 -9.05 7.46 8.54
C MET A 56 -8.03 8.53 8.99
N ALA A 57 -8.42 9.81 8.99
CA ALA A 57 -7.53 10.94 9.30
C ALA A 57 -6.90 10.85 10.69
N GLY A 58 -5.59 11.11 10.78
CA GLY A 58 -4.83 11.10 12.04
C GLY A 58 -3.57 10.25 11.98
N GLU A 59 -3.04 9.94 13.16
CA GLU A 59 -1.89 9.05 13.32
C GLU A 59 -2.29 7.79 14.06
N TRP A 60 -1.82 6.64 13.58
CA TRP A 60 -2.23 5.32 14.07
C TRP A 60 -1.02 4.45 14.34
N GLN A 61 -1.03 3.79 15.49
CA GLN A 61 -0.18 2.64 15.72
C GLN A 61 -0.87 1.42 15.12
N VAL A 62 -0.27 0.85 14.08
CA VAL A 62 -0.74 -0.36 13.41
C VAL A 62 -0.03 -1.55 14.05
N THR A 63 -0.81 -2.55 14.45
CA THR A 63 -0.31 -3.91 14.63
C THR A 63 -0.74 -4.72 13.41
N SER A 64 0.23 -5.21 12.63
CA SER A 64 0.00 -6.14 11.52
C SER A 64 0.42 -7.54 11.95
N THR A 65 -0.41 -8.55 11.71
CA THR A 65 -0.08 -9.96 11.99
C THR A 65 -0.35 -10.78 10.74
N LEU A 66 0.67 -11.44 10.19
CA LEU A 66 0.51 -12.45 9.14
C LEU A 66 -0.22 -13.66 9.74
N VAL A 67 -1.46 -13.93 9.33
CA VAL A 67 -2.29 -15.01 9.88
C VAL A 67 -2.41 -16.21 8.94
N GLU A 68 -2.20 -16.01 7.64
CA GLU A 68 -2.38 -17.05 6.62
C GLU A 68 -1.40 -16.87 5.46
N MET A 69 -0.97 -17.98 4.86
CA MET A 69 -0.07 -18.02 3.71
C MET A 69 -0.48 -19.17 2.80
N VAL A 70 -0.71 -18.88 1.52
CA VAL A 70 -1.11 -19.88 0.50
C VAL A 70 -0.24 -19.71 -0.74
N ALA A 71 0.17 -20.81 -1.35
CA ALA A 71 0.77 -20.84 -2.69
C ALA A 71 -0.25 -21.48 -3.65
N PRO A 72 -1.02 -20.69 -4.43
CA PRO A 72 -2.09 -21.22 -5.28
C PRO A 72 -1.60 -22.19 -6.37
N THR A 73 -0.35 -22.03 -6.82
CA THR A 73 0.36 -22.95 -7.71
C THR A 73 1.55 -23.54 -6.97
N PRO A 74 1.43 -24.66 -6.22
CA PRO A 74 2.49 -25.20 -5.36
C PRO A 74 3.76 -25.62 -6.11
N GLU A 75 3.65 -25.86 -7.42
CA GLU A 75 4.75 -26.22 -8.32
C GLU A 75 5.70 -25.02 -8.57
N ILE A 76 5.20 -23.78 -8.47
CA ILE A 76 5.99 -22.57 -8.68
C ILE A 76 6.55 -22.06 -7.35
N VAL A 77 7.78 -22.47 -7.04
CA VAL A 77 8.45 -22.16 -5.76
C VAL A 77 9.04 -20.75 -5.77
N THR A 78 8.29 -19.75 -5.27
CA THR A 78 8.90 -18.43 -5.00
C THR A 78 9.88 -18.54 -3.81
N PRO A 79 11.14 -18.04 -3.89
CA PRO A 79 12.10 -18.20 -2.79
C PRO A 79 11.75 -17.37 -1.53
N GLY A 80 10.71 -16.54 -1.62
CA GLY A 80 10.14 -15.79 -0.49
C GLY A 80 9.15 -16.60 0.33
N PHE A 81 8.34 -17.47 -0.27
CA PHE A 81 7.21 -18.10 0.43
C PHE A 81 7.64 -18.82 1.72
N GLU A 82 8.55 -19.79 1.62
CA GLU A 82 9.05 -20.49 2.80
C GLU A 82 9.89 -19.60 3.73
N SER A 83 10.59 -18.58 3.22
CA SER A 83 11.35 -17.66 4.09
C SER A 83 10.43 -16.78 4.95
N ASN A 84 9.21 -16.50 4.46
CA ASN A 84 8.20 -15.71 5.16
C ASN A 84 7.43 -16.49 6.23
N ARG A 85 7.45 -17.84 6.19
CA ARG A 85 6.81 -18.71 7.19
C ARG A 85 7.24 -18.41 8.62
N GLN A 86 8.45 -17.88 8.80
CA GLN A 86 8.97 -17.45 10.11
C GLN A 86 8.20 -16.28 10.75
N TYR A 87 7.40 -15.53 9.99
CA TYR A 87 6.61 -14.38 10.46
C TYR A 87 5.13 -14.73 10.74
N LEU A 88 4.69 -15.95 10.40
CA LEU A 88 3.33 -16.41 10.64
C LEU A 88 2.99 -16.33 12.15
N ASN A 89 1.83 -15.75 12.44
CA ASN A 89 1.33 -15.43 13.78
C ASN A 89 2.23 -14.53 14.66
N LYS A 90 3.23 -13.85 14.08
CA LYS A 90 4.06 -12.86 14.79
C LYS A 90 3.56 -11.44 14.48
N PRO A 91 3.07 -10.68 15.48
CA PRO A 91 2.69 -9.29 15.26
C PRO A 91 3.94 -8.41 15.07
N ILE A 92 3.88 -7.51 14.09
CA ILE A 92 4.78 -6.36 13.97
C ILE A 92 4.01 -5.07 14.21
N THR A 93 4.69 -4.05 14.74
CA THR A 93 4.07 -2.77 15.11
C THR A 93 4.81 -1.60 14.48
N PHE A 94 4.07 -0.69 13.84
CA PHE A 94 4.61 0.52 13.21
C PHE A 94 3.59 1.65 13.25
N ASN A 95 4.06 2.91 13.17
CA ASN A 95 3.20 4.09 13.15
C ASN A 95 2.95 4.55 11.71
N VAL A 96 1.71 4.94 11.39
CA VAL A 96 1.33 5.55 10.11
C VAL A 96 0.58 6.86 10.31
N ARG A 97 0.62 7.74 9.30
CA ARG A 97 -0.08 9.02 9.27
C ARG A 97 -0.99 9.14 8.04
N PHE A 98 -2.12 9.80 8.25
CA PHE A 98 -3.08 10.23 7.24
C PHE A 98 -3.48 11.68 7.49
N TYR A 99 -3.45 12.51 6.44
CA TYR A 99 -3.72 13.95 6.53
C TYR A 99 -4.56 14.45 5.35
N PRO A 100 -5.33 15.55 5.48
CA PRO A 100 -6.00 16.17 4.34
C PRO A 100 -4.99 16.67 3.31
N ALA A 101 -5.13 16.24 2.06
CA ALA A 101 -4.24 16.59 0.96
C ALA A 101 -4.09 18.11 0.83
N LYS A 102 -2.84 18.59 0.75
CA LYS A 102 -2.56 20.00 0.51
C LYS A 102 -2.85 20.32 -0.95
N ASN A 103 -3.66 21.35 -1.21
CA ASN A 103 -3.92 21.85 -2.57
C ASN A 103 -2.59 22.09 -3.30
N LYS A 104 -2.36 21.38 -4.41
CA LYS A 104 -1.21 21.65 -5.29
C LYS A 104 -1.43 23.00 -5.99
N LEU A 105 -0.40 23.86 -5.97
CA LEU A 105 -0.38 25.08 -6.78
C LEU A 105 -0.29 24.69 -8.25
N ILE A 106 -1.04 25.39 -9.11
CA ILE A 106 -0.95 25.21 -10.55
C ILE A 106 -0.18 26.40 -11.13
N ASN A 107 0.89 26.12 -11.89
CA ASN A 107 1.50 27.11 -12.76
C ASN A 107 0.59 27.27 -13.99
N VAL A 108 0.02 28.46 -14.16
CA VAL A 108 -0.75 28.77 -15.38
C VAL A 108 0.18 29.47 -16.36
N ASN A 109 0.58 28.79 -17.43
CA ASN A 109 1.37 29.38 -18.50
C ASN A 109 0.45 30.24 -19.38
N PHE A 110 0.55 31.56 -19.23
CA PHE A 110 0.03 32.52 -20.19
C PHE A 110 1.03 32.72 -21.35
N PRO A 111 0.59 33.15 -22.55
CA PRO A 111 1.46 33.37 -23.71
C PRO A 111 2.34 34.65 -23.62
N PHE A 112 2.66 35.08 -22.40
CA PHE A 112 3.47 36.27 -22.08
C PHE A 112 4.42 35.93 -20.92
N PRO A 113 5.57 36.62 -20.76
CA PRO A 113 6.71 36.15 -19.95
C PRO A 113 6.55 36.22 -18.42
N GLN A 114 5.33 36.09 -17.88
CA GLN A 114 5.05 36.04 -16.45
C GLN A 114 4.28 34.76 -16.09
N SER A 115 4.97 33.80 -15.47
CA SER A 115 4.32 32.61 -14.92
C SER A 115 3.67 32.94 -13.57
N LEU A 116 2.33 32.90 -13.52
CA LEU A 116 1.57 33.14 -12.30
C LEU A 116 1.29 31.81 -11.58
N LYS A 117 1.71 31.74 -10.31
CA LYS A 117 1.33 30.66 -9.38
C LYS A 117 -0.08 30.94 -8.84
N VAL A 118 -1.09 30.48 -9.57
CA VAL A 118 -2.49 30.70 -9.19
C VAL A 118 -2.92 29.64 -8.18
N LEU A 119 -3.52 30.06 -7.05
CA LEU A 119 -4.22 29.14 -6.16
C LEU A 119 -5.51 28.70 -6.86
N ASN A 120 -5.63 27.41 -7.19
CA ASN A 120 -6.78 26.92 -7.96
C ASN A 120 -8.04 26.76 -7.07
N ASN A 121 -8.65 27.89 -6.70
CA ASN A 121 -9.81 27.96 -5.80
C ASN A 121 -11.09 27.31 -6.36
N SER A 122 -11.11 26.92 -7.63
CA SER A 122 -12.18 26.13 -8.26
C SER A 122 -12.18 24.67 -7.81
N ALA A 123 -11.04 24.15 -7.36
CA ALA A 123 -11.02 22.94 -6.55
C ALA A 123 -11.73 23.25 -5.22
N ARG A 124 -12.93 22.66 -5.02
CA ARG A 124 -13.57 22.59 -3.69
C ARG A 124 -12.51 22.24 -2.66
N LYS A 125 -12.50 22.92 -1.51
CA LYS A 125 -11.66 22.55 -0.37
C LYS A 125 -11.95 21.10 -0.02
N THR A 126 -11.07 20.24 -0.47
CA THR A 126 -11.31 18.81 -0.53
C THR A 126 -10.66 18.27 0.72
N ASP A 127 -11.48 17.83 1.69
CA ASP A 127 -11.02 17.13 2.90
C ASP A 127 -10.57 15.69 2.54
N ASN A 128 -9.79 15.61 1.47
CA ASN A 128 -9.33 14.41 0.82
C ASN A 128 -8.20 13.85 1.67
N ILE A 129 -8.53 12.90 2.54
CA ILE A 129 -7.52 12.26 3.39
C ILE A 129 -6.60 11.46 2.47
N VAL A 130 -5.29 11.64 2.62
CA VAL A 130 -4.23 10.88 1.96
C VAL A 130 -3.24 10.40 3.02
N GLY A 131 -2.64 9.23 2.83
CA GLY A 131 -1.61 8.74 3.75
C GLY A 131 -0.23 9.27 3.39
N ASP A 132 0.60 9.46 4.40
CA ASP A 132 1.98 9.92 4.28
C ASP A 132 2.85 8.80 3.68
N ARG A 133 2.80 8.59 2.36
CA ARG A 133 3.41 7.43 1.66
C ARG A 133 4.88 7.22 2.04
N ALA A 134 5.65 8.31 2.15
CA ALA A 134 7.05 8.28 2.58
C ALA A 134 7.22 7.84 4.05
N LEU A 135 6.53 8.48 5.00
CA LEU A 135 6.63 8.11 6.43
C LEU A 135 6.09 6.71 6.71
N ASN A 136 4.97 6.36 6.10
CA ASN A 136 4.32 5.06 6.25
C ASN A 136 5.23 3.97 5.71
N GLY A 137 5.74 4.13 4.48
CA GLY A 137 6.70 3.20 3.87
C GLY A 137 7.99 3.05 4.69
N PHE A 138 8.52 4.14 5.22
CA PHE A 138 9.73 4.11 6.08
C PHE A 138 9.49 3.35 7.39
N ASN A 139 8.39 3.65 8.09
CA ASN A 139 8.08 3.02 9.37
C ASN A 139 7.74 1.54 9.23
N ILE A 140 7.00 1.16 8.18
CA ILE A 140 6.72 -0.25 7.86
C ILE A 140 8.04 -0.97 7.57
N ALA A 141 8.87 -0.44 6.67
CA ALA A 141 10.11 -1.11 6.27
C ALA A 141 11.11 -1.24 7.43
N LYS A 142 11.20 -0.26 8.33
CA LYS A 142 11.97 -0.38 9.58
C LYS A 142 11.44 -1.49 10.50
N ALA A 143 10.12 -1.64 10.62
CA ALA A 143 9.51 -2.68 11.46
C ALA A 143 9.67 -4.10 10.89
N VAL A 144 9.70 -4.24 9.56
CA VAL A 144 9.85 -5.54 8.86
C VAL A 144 11.32 -5.96 8.75
N LEU A 145 12.22 -5.03 8.41
CA LEU A 145 13.62 -5.32 8.05
C LEU A 145 14.61 -5.01 9.18
N GLY A 146 14.13 -4.40 10.26
CA GLY A 146 14.93 -3.90 11.38
C GLY A 146 15.44 -2.47 11.13
N GLU A 147 15.51 -1.68 12.21
CA GLU A 147 15.75 -0.23 12.12
C GLU A 147 16.99 0.19 11.34
N LYS A 148 18.05 -0.63 11.37
CA LYS A 148 19.34 -0.35 10.74
C LYS A 148 19.39 -0.70 9.25
N ALA A 149 18.37 -1.36 8.70
CA ALA A 149 18.37 -1.84 7.31
C ALA A 149 17.93 -0.78 6.28
N VAL A 150 17.15 0.22 6.71
CA VAL A 150 16.52 1.22 5.85
C VAL A 150 17.03 2.62 6.21
N LEU A 151 17.64 3.32 5.25
CA LEU A 151 18.17 4.67 5.44
C LEU A 151 17.09 5.74 5.28
N SER A 152 16.27 5.64 4.22
CA SER A 152 15.17 6.56 3.96
C SER A 152 14.17 5.99 2.96
N VAL A 153 12.98 6.58 2.91
CA VAL A 153 11.99 6.37 1.86
C VAL A 153 11.59 7.75 1.32
N LYS A 154 11.55 7.90 -0.01
CA LYS A 154 11.26 9.17 -0.70
C LYS A 154 10.24 8.95 -1.82
N VAL A 155 9.22 9.80 -1.89
CA VAL A 155 8.30 9.84 -3.04
C VAL A 155 8.92 10.72 -4.13
N ASP A 156 8.74 10.34 -5.40
CA ASP A 156 9.21 11.11 -6.55
C ASP A 156 8.38 12.42 -6.68
N PRO A 157 9.01 13.61 -6.64
CA PRO A 157 8.28 14.89 -6.69
C PRO A 157 7.54 15.11 -8.03
N LYS A 158 7.86 14.34 -9.08
CA LYS A 158 7.17 14.36 -10.37
C LYS A 158 6.09 13.28 -10.49
N ASN A 159 6.11 12.25 -9.65
CA ASN A 159 5.17 11.13 -9.70
C ASN A 159 4.84 10.60 -8.28
N PRO A 160 3.68 10.93 -7.68
CA PRO A 160 3.32 10.51 -6.31
C PRO A 160 3.17 8.98 -6.16
N ASN A 161 2.93 8.29 -7.27
CA ASN A 161 2.79 6.83 -7.30
C ASN A 161 4.13 6.11 -7.23
N ARG A 162 5.23 6.82 -7.50
CA ARG A 162 6.60 6.32 -7.48
C ARG A 162 7.28 6.68 -6.16
N GLN A 163 7.88 5.68 -5.54
CA GLN A 163 8.62 5.77 -4.29
C GLN A 163 9.94 5.02 -4.40
N ILE A 164 10.98 5.54 -3.76
CA ILE A 164 12.31 4.92 -3.68
C ILE A 164 12.64 4.68 -2.21
N THR A 165 12.88 3.43 -1.86
CA THR A 165 13.38 2.98 -0.56
C THR A 165 14.89 2.75 -0.69
N PHE A 166 15.67 3.40 0.16
CA PHE A 166 17.13 3.31 0.20
C PHE A 166 17.56 2.41 1.36
N PHE A 167 18.31 1.34 1.07
CA PHE A 167 18.81 0.42 2.08
C PHE A 167 20.24 0.78 2.54
N ASN A 168 20.67 0.20 3.66
CA ASN A 168 21.94 0.52 4.34
C ASN A 168 23.22 0.02 3.65
N ASN A 169 23.12 -0.37 2.38
CA ASN A 169 24.09 -1.13 1.62
C ASN A 169 23.92 -0.84 0.11
N ASP A 170 23.59 0.41 -0.19
CA ASP A 170 23.42 1.07 -1.50
C ASP A 170 22.39 0.47 -2.47
N ASN A 171 21.82 -0.69 -2.11
CA ASN A 171 20.66 -1.27 -2.75
C ASN A 171 19.44 -0.34 -2.62
N GLN A 172 18.56 -0.37 -3.61
CA GLN A 172 17.34 0.44 -3.67
C GLN A 172 16.14 -0.41 -4.09
N LEU A 173 14.95 -0.07 -3.57
CA LEU A 173 13.68 -0.57 -4.11
C LEU A 173 12.88 0.60 -4.66
N LEU A 174 12.71 0.61 -5.98
CA LEU A 174 11.78 1.48 -6.69
C LEU A 174 10.41 0.80 -6.71
N SER A 175 9.43 1.38 -6.03
CA SER A 175 8.03 0.95 -6.05
C SER A 175 7.19 1.96 -6.84
N THR A 176 6.54 1.55 -7.92
CA THR A 176 5.63 2.40 -8.70
C THR A 176 4.25 1.75 -8.75
N VAL A 177 3.22 2.43 -8.24
CA VAL A 177 1.83 1.98 -8.43
C VAL A 177 1.47 2.13 -9.90
N THR A 178 0.97 1.06 -10.50
CA THR A 178 0.56 1.02 -11.92
C THR A 178 -0.96 1.10 -12.05
N ARG A 179 -1.69 0.36 -11.21
CA ARG A 179 -3.16 0.28 -11.20
C ARG A 179 -3.70 0.31 -9.78
N ARG A 180 -4.95 0.72 -9.61
CA ARG A 180 -5.60 0.84 -8.28
C ARG A 180 -7.13 0.98 -8.37
N GLY A 181 -7.78 0.80 -7.23
CA GLY A 181 -9.22 0.98 -7.09
C GLY A 181 -9.65 1.07 -5.63
N SER A 182 -10.89 1.50 -5.41
CA SER A 182 -11.48 1.58 -4.08
C SER A 182 -13.00 1.60 -4.07
N GLU A 183 -13.57 1.05 -3.00
CA GLU A 183 -15.00 0.94 -2.75
C GLU A 183 -15.33 1.40 -1.33
N THR A 184 -16.59 1.76 -1.08
CA THR A 184 -17.08 2.16 0.26
C THR A 184 -18.42 1.47 0.49
N PRO A 185 -18.42 0.17 0.86
CA PRO A 185 -19.64 -0.64 0.94
C PRO A 185 -20.69 -0.10 1.91
N SER A 186 -20.23 0.51 3.00
CA SER A 186 -21.04 1.16 4.04
C SER A 186 -20.30 2.37 4.62
N PHE A 187 -20.84 3.03 5.64
CA PHE A 187 -20.26 4.26 6.18
C PHE A 187 -18.97 4.01 7.01
N ASP A 188 -18.82 2.80 7.57
CA ASP A 188 -17.70 2.39 8.41
C ASP A 188 -16.81 1.31 7.76
N GLU A 189 -17.23 0.73 6.63
CA GLU A 189 -16.37 -0.10 5.76
C GLU A 189 -15.66 0.72 4.68
N PHE A 190 -14.47 0.27 4.30
CA PHE A 190 -13.74 0.81 3.17
C PHE A 190 -12.81 -0.25 2.55
N VAL A 191 -12.82 -0.43 1.22
CA VAL A 191 -11.94 -1.40 0.54
C VAL A 191 -11.04 -0.68 -0.46
N SER A 192 -9.75 -1.03 -0.48
CA SER A 192 -8.76 -0.47 -1.40
C SER A 192 -7.86 -1.53 -2.00
N THR A 193 -7.50 -1.37 -3.27
CA THR A 193 -6.46 -2.18 -3.93
C THR A 193 -5.43 -1.28 -4.62
N GLU A 194 -4.15 -1.63 -4.50
CA GLU A 194 -3.09 -1.18 -5.40
C GLU A 194 -2.37 -2.36 -6.05
N ILE A 195 -1.99 -2.18 -7.32
CA ILE A 195 -0.97 -2.97 -8.00
C ILE A 195 0.29 -2.14 -8.08
N VAL A 196 1.39 -2.68 -7.55
CA VAL A 196 2.68 -2.03 -7.40
C VAL A 196 3.72 -2.82 -8.19
N GLN A 197 4.28 -2.20 -9.23
CA GLN A 197 5.50 -2.68 -9.85
C GLN A 197 6.68 -2.37 -8.92
N GLN A 198 7.45 -3.39 -8.59
CA GLN A 198 8.62 -3.30 -7.73
C GLN A 198 9.87 -3.64 -8.55
N ILE A 199 10.85 -2.72 -8.56
CA ILE A 199 12.16 -2.92 -9.15
C ILE A 199 13.19 -2.77 -8.03
N PHE A 200 13.74 -3.89 -7.59
CA PHE A 200 14.90 -3.88 -6.69
C PHE A 200 16.18 -3.78 -7.51
N GLN A 201 17.09 -2.91 -7.07
CA GLN A 201 18.37 -2.65 -7.70
C GLN A 201 19.49 -2.88 -6.68
N SER A 202 20.50 -3.60 -7.13
CA SER A 202 21.75 -3.89 -6.41
C SER A 202 22.94 -3.70 -7.34
N GLU A 203 24.15 -3.65 -6.79
CA GLU A 203 25.40 -3.51 -7.55
C GLU A 203 25.55 -4.55 -8.68
N THR A 204 25.03 -5.76 -8.48
CA THR A 204 25.23 -6.92 -9.37
C THR A 204 23.96 -7.49 -9.99
N SER A 205 22.77 -7.00 -9.63
CA SER A 205 21.50 -7.54 -10.13
C SER A 205 20.34 -6.55 -10.03
N ILE A 206 19.39 -6.69 -10.96
CA ILE A 206 18.07 -6.06 -10.90
C ILE A 206 17.05 -7.19 -10.79
N TYR A 207 16.05 -7.03 -9.92
CA TYR A 207 14.91 -7.94 -9.81
C TYR A 207 13.61 -7.15 -9.98
N LEU A 208 12.68 -7.72 -10.74
CA LEU A 208 11.37 -7.14 -11.07
C LEU A 208 10.28 -8.07 -10.53
N ASN A 209 9.26 -7.51 -9.87
CA ASN A 209 8.06 -8.24 -9.49
C ASN A 209 6.83 -7.31 -9.50
N GLU A 210 5.63 -7.88 -9.61
CA GLU A 210 4.38 -7.12 -9.45
C GLU A 210 3.64 -7.62 -8.20
N VAL A 211 3.22 -6.69 -7.34
CA VAL A 211 2.57 -6.98 -6.05
C VAL A 211 1.21 -6.31 -6.03
N GLU A 212 0.17 -7.08 -5.74
CA GLU A 212 -1.13 -6.55 -5.36
C GLU A 212 -1.19 -6.43 -3.83
N THR A 213 -1.79 -5.37 -3.32
CA THR A 213 -2.25 -5.31 -1.93
C THR A 213 -3.67 -4.79 -1.90
N THR A 214 -4.59 -5.65 -1.46
CA THR A 214 -6.01 -5.36 -1.27
C THR A 214 -6.32 -5.38 0.21
N THR A 215 -7.00 -4.35 0.72
CA THR A 215 -7.32 -4.23 2.14
C THR A 215 -8.75 -3.78 2.35
N ALA A 216 -9.53 -4.58 3.09
CA ALA A 216 -10.85 -4.21 3.59
C ALA A 216 -10.72 -3.74 5.05
N TYR A 217 -11.04 -2.48 5.29
CA TYR A 217 -11.00 -1.79 6.58
C TYR A 217 -12.41 -1.65 7.17
N GLN A 218 -12.52 -1.79 8.49
CA GLN A 218 -13.70 -1.49 9.31
C GLN A 218 -13.33 -0.50 10.41
N ALA A 219 -13.96 0.68 10.42
CA ALA A 219 -13.85 1.65 11.51
C ALA A 219 -14.80 1.29 12.67
N LYS A 220 -14.33 1.34 13.91
CA LYS A 220 -15.23 1.34 15.08
C LYS A 220 -15.36 2.75 15.65
N PHE A 221 -16.52 3.35 15.46
CA PHE A 221 -16.87 4.66 16.02
C PHE A 221 -17.12 4.62 17.54
N ASN A 222 -16.87 5.74 18.19
CA ASN A 222 -17.04 5.91 19.63
C ASN A 222 -18.52 6.12 19.98
N ALA A 223 -19.06 5.30 20.88
CA ALA A 223 -20.49 5.33 21.26
C ALA A 223 -20.96 6.66 21.88
N LYS A 224 -20.07 7.43 22.52
CA LYS A 224 -20.39 8.76 23.10
C LYS A 224 -20.11 9.90 22.12
N TYR A 225 -19.22 9.69 21.15
CA TYR A 225 -18.79 10.70 20.18
C TYR A 225 -18.79 10.10 18.75
N PRO A 226 -19.95 9.91 18.10
CA PRO A 226 -20.06 9.13 16.85
C PRO A 226 -19.25 9.64 15.64
N LYS A 227 -18.70 10.86 15.70
CA LYS A 227 -17.77 11.41 14.69
C LYS A 227 -16.29 11.05 14.93
N LYS A 228 -15.98 10.32 16.01
CA LYS A 228 -14.63 9.89 16.40
C LYS A 228 -14.53 8.38 16.26
N VAL A 229 -13.43 7.90 15.68
CA VAL A 229 -13.05 6.48 15.66
C VAL A 229 -12.24 6.13 16.91
N ASP A 230 -12.52 4.98 17.52
CA ASP A 230 -11.74 4.44 18.65
C ASP A 230 -10.70 3.40 18.21
N LYS A 231 -10.97 2.65 17.13
CA LYS A 231 -10.03 1.74 16.45
C LYS A 231 -10.44 1.50 15.01
N ILE A 232 -9.51 1.07 14.17
CA ILE A 232 -9.82 0.47 12.86
C ILE A 232 -9.27 -0.96 12.88
N THR A 233 -9.97 -1.90 12.26
CA THR A 233 -9.49 -3.27 11.99
C THR A 233 -9.54 -3.53 10.50
N ALA A 234 -8.61 -4.30 9.93
CA ALA A 234 -8.63 -4.59 8.51
C ALA A 234 -8.13 -5.99 8.17
N ASN A 235 -8.71 -6.60 7.14
CA ASN A 235 -8.20 -7.79 6.47
C ASN A 235 -7.41 -7.32 5.24
N GLN A 236 -6.08 -7.41 5.29
CA GLN A 236 -5.20 -7.12 4.16
C GLN A 236 -4.76 -8.44 3.52
N ILE A 237 -4.88 -8.54 2.21
CA ILE A 237 -4.32 -9.63 1.40
C ILE A 237 -3.28 -9.01 0.48
N THR A 238 -2.07 -9.56 0.50
CA THR A 238 -1.00 -9.20 -0.42
C THR A 238 -0.71 -10.41 -1.32
N ALA A 239 -0.71 -10.18 -2.63
CA ALA A 239 -0.49 -11.21 -3.64
C ALA A 239 0.74 -10.91 -4.49
N ILE A 240 1.58 -11.92 -4.71
CA ILE A 240 2.79 -11.82 -5.52
C ILE A 240 2.52 -12.44 -6.89
N TYR A 241 2.84 -11.69 -7.93
CA TYR A 241 2.79 -12.13 -9.32
C TYR A 241 4.20 -12.11 -9.91
N LEU A 242 4.49 -13.12 -10.73
CA LEU A 242 5.73 -13.17 -11.50
C LEU A 242 5.81 -12.00 -12.50
N SER A 243 7.03 -11.60 -12.81
CA SER A 243 7.36 -10.70 -13.90
C SER A 243 7.75 -11.47 -15.17
N PRO A 244 7.76 -10.83 -16.35
CA PRO A 244 8.29 -11.44 -17.58
C PRO A 244 9.80 -11.82 -17.54
N GLN A 245 10.48 -11.64 -16.41
CA GLN A 245 11.88 -12.06 -16.20
C GLN A 245 11.99 -13.36 -15.38
N ASP A 246 10.92 -13.79 -14.70
CA ASP A 246 10.91 -15.03 -13.94
C ASP A 246 10.62 -16.23 -14.88
N PRO A 247 11.33 -17.37 -14.77
CA PRO A 247 11.22 -18.49 -15.73
C PRO A 247 9.79 -19.04 -15.90
N ASP A 248 9.04 -19.11 -14.82
CA ASP A 248 7.70 -19.71 -14.79
C ASP A 248 6.58 -18.69 -15.08
N TYR A 249 6.92 -17.47 -15.54
CA TYR A 249 5.96 -16.39 -15.80
C TYR A 249 4.76 -16.81 -16.65
N PHE A 250 5.01 -17.56 -17.72
CA PHE A 250 3.96 -18.04 -18.61
C PHE A 250 3.16 -19.21 -18.01
N GLN A 251 3.79 -20.06 -17.18
CA GLN A 251 3.11 -21.13 -16.45
C GLN A 251 2.20 -20.59 -15.34
N ALA A 252 2.53 -19.41 -14.80
CA ALA A 252 1.71 -18.74 -13.79
C ALA A 252 0.43 -18.10 -14.36
N GLU A 253 0.24 -18.01 -15.68
CA GLU A 253 -0.99 -17.53 -16.34
C GLU A 253 -1.61 -16.24 -15.77
N ASN A 254 -0.78 -15.29 -15.30
CA ASN A 254 -1.20 -14.07 -14.60
C ASN A 254 -1.97 -14.30 -13.26
N LYS A 255 -1.94 -15.52 -12.73
CA LYS A 255 -2.37 -15.92 -11.38
C LYS A 255 -1.33 -15.54 -10.32
N PRO A 256 -1.72 -15.36 -9.04
CA PRO A 256 -0.80 -15.07 -7.96
C PRO A 256 -0.09 -16.34 -7.51
N VAL A 257 1.24 -16.33 -7.54
CA VAL A 257 2.09 -17.46 -7.14
C VAL A 257 2.30 -17.53 -5.61
N SER A 258 1.90 -16.50 -4.87
CA SER A 258 1.87 -16.52 -3.41
C SER A 258 0.87 -15.49 -2.87
N LEU A 259 0.05 -15.90 -1.90
CA LEU A 259 -0.92 -15.09 -1.18
C LEU A 259 -0.59 -15.03 0.31
N TYR A 260 -0.72 -13.85 0.90
CA TYR A 260 -0.39 -13.56 2.29
C TYR A 260 -1.52 -12.76 2.93
N ARG A 261 -2.12 -13.28 4.00
CA ARG A 261 -3.25 -12.64 4.68
C ARG A 261 -2.81 -12.07 6.02
N TYR A 262 -3.08 -10.79 6.22
CA TYR A 262 -2.72 -10.02 7.40
C TYR A 262 -3.96 -9.49 8.11
N GLN A 263 -4.07 -9.76 9.41
CA GLN A 263 -5.01 -9.04 10.28
C GLN A 263 -4.34 -7.77 10.80
N LEU A 264 -4.87 -6.62 10.39
CA LEU A 264 -4.46 -5.31 10.91
C LEU A 264 -5.34 -4.87 12.08
N LYS A 265 -4.74 -4.19 13.05
CA LYS A 265 -5.41 -3.44 14.13
C LYS A 265 -4.74 -2.07 14.25
N LEU A 266 -5.49 -0.99 13.99
CA LEU A 266 -5.00 0.38 14.08
C LEU A 266 -5.60 1.04 15.33
N GLN A 267 -4.73 1.56 16.20
CA GLN A 267 -5.12 2.33 17.39
C GLN A 267 -4.70 3.80 17.22
N PRO A 268 -5.55 4.77 17.53
CA PRO A 268 -5.22 6.18 17.35
C PRO A 268 -4.12 6.59 18.35
N ILE A 269 -3.03 7.15 17.85
CA ILE A 269 -1.92 7.61 18.69
C ILE A 269 -2.42 8.83 19.48
N LYS A 270 -2.52 8.67 20.80
CA LYS A 270 -2.81 9.79 21.70
C LYS A 270 -1.62 10.74 21.68
N THR A 271 -1.74 11.86 20.97
CA THR A 271 -0.82 12.98 21.14
C THR A 271 -0.95 13.46 22.58
N VAL A 272 0.06 13.19 23.41
CA VAL A 272 0.19 13.85 24.70
C VAL A 272 0.42 15.33 24.40
N LYS A 273 -0.52 16.18 24.83
CA LYS A 273 -0.27 17.62 24.86
C LYS A 273 0.66 17.89 26.04
N ASN A 274 1.92 18.13 25.72
CA ASN A 274 2.81 18.92 26.57
C ASN A 274 2.34 20.39 26.54
#